data_AF-A0A5J5JVY1-F1
#
_entry.id   AF-A0A5J5JVY1-F1
#
_cell.length_a   1.000
_cell.length_b   1.000
_cell.length_c   1.000
_cell.angle_alpha   90.00
_cell.angle_beta   90.00
_cell.angle_gamma   90.00
#
_symmetry.space_group_name_H-M   'P 1'
#
loop_
_entity.id
_entity.type
_entity.pdbx_description
1 polymer ?
#
loop_
_entity_poly.entity_id
_entity_poly.type
_entity_poly.pdbx_seq_one_letter_code
_entity_poly.pdbx_strand_id
1 'polypeptide(L)'
;MSKRSAALAALLMVLGLLVTRPAQAAPVRIMALGDSITGSPGCWRALLWNRLQSNGFTNIDMVGTLPPQGCSVAYDGDNEGHGGALVTNVADQNQLPGWLSATRPDIVLMHFGTNDVWSNRPTATILAAYGKLVDQMRASNPNMRVLVAKIIPMNPGTCPECGQRVVDLNNAIPGWAAAKTTAASPVQVVDQWTGFSTSADTYDGVHPNASGDQKMADRWYPALSALLGGAQPSPSASPSASPSRSPSPSASPSASPSVSPSASPSRSPSPSPSPSPSPSPSTGPGGCSATYVVTNQWGGGFQGEITVKNTGTAPISGWTVTWIFANGQQVSQAWNGTLTQSGANVTAKNVSWNGSLAAGATTTLGFLASWNGANSVPSPGCVATP
;
A
#
# COMPACT_ATOMS: atom_id res chain seq x y z
N MET A 1 -16.29 96.09 12.41
CA MET A 1 -17.25 95.14 11.81
C MET A 1 -16.47 94.04 11.09
N SER A 2 -16.96 92.80 11.18
CA SER A 2 -16.58 91.58 10.43
C SER A 2 -16.02 90.42 11.27
N LYS A 3 -16.96 89.53 11.61
CA LYS A 3 -16.95 88.05 11.56
C LYS A 3 -15.95 87.25 12.41
N ARG A 4 -16.45 86.74 13.54
CA ARG A 4 -15.99 85.49 14.17
C ARG A 4 -16.68 84.31 13.47
N SER A 5 -15.90 83.42 12.86
CA SER A 5 -16.39 82.12 12.37
C SER A 5 -16.17 81.06 13.44
N ALA A 6 -17.24 80.45 13.94
CA ALA A 6 -17.19 79.27 14.80
C ALA A 6 -17.15 78.01 13.91
N ALA A 7 -16.11 77.19 14.05
CA ALA A 7 -16.07 75.86 13.46
C ALA A 7 -16.47 74.83 14.53
N LEU A 8 -17.63 74.20 14.36
CA LEU A 8 -18.08 73.05 15.14
C LEU A 8 -17.43 71.80 14.54
N ALA A 9 -16.50 71.17 15.27
CA ALA A 9 -16.00 69.84 14.91
C ALA A 9 -16.97 68.79 15.47
N ALA A 10 -17.76 68.16 14.59
CA ALA A 10 -18.57 67.00 14.95
C ALA A 10 -17.67 65.76 15.00
N LEU A 11 -17.38 65.28 16.21
CA LEU A 11 -16.66 64.04 16.43
C LEU A 11 -17.64 62.86 16.31
N LEU A 12 -17.71 62.22 15.14
CA LEU A 12 -18.40 60.95 14.96
C LEU A 12 -17.58 59.83 15.65
N MET A 13 -18.01 59.40 16.83
CA MET A 13 -17.58 58.12 17.40
C MET A 13 -18.25 56.99 16.62
N VAL A 14 -17.51 56.40 15.67
CA VAL A 14 -17.89 55.10 15.10
C VAL A 14 -17.53 54.03 16.13
N LEU A 15 -18.52 53.61 16.92
CA LEU A 15 -18.39 52.46 17.79
C LEU A 15 -18.36 51.20 16.90
N GLY A 16 -17.17 50.78 16.49
CA GLY A 16 -16.99 49.53 15.75
C GLY A 16 -17.37 48.35 16.63
N LEU A 17 -18.50 47.70 16.34
CA LEU A 17 -18.78 46.38 16.89
C LEU A 17 -17.69 45.42 16.40
N LEU A 18 -16.75 45.09 17.29
CA LEU A 18 -15.87 43.94 17.13
C LEU A 18 -16.74 42.68 17.13
N VAL A 19 -17.13 42.23 15.95
CA VAL A 19 -17.68 40.88 15.77
C VAL A 19 -16.52 39.91 16.02
N THR A 20 -16.41 39.43 17.25
CA THR A 20 -15.50 38.34 17.60
C THR A 20 -15.98 37.08 16.88
N ARG A 21 -15.37 36.77 15.73
CA ARG A 21 -15.57 35.47 15.09
C ARG A 21 -15.06 34.40 16.08
N PRO A 22 -15.86 33.38 16.42
CA PRO A 22 -15.35 32.30 17.24
C PRO A 22 -14.13 31.68 16.54
N ALA A 23 -13.05 31.46 17.30
CA ALA A 23 -11.87 30.78 16.77
C ALA A 23 -12.28 29.41 16.24
N GLN A 24 -11.92 29.10 15.00
CA GLN A 24 -12.16 27.78 14.42
C GLN A 24 -11.43 26.74 15.26
N ALA A 25 -12.13 25.67 15.66
CA ALA A 25 -11.53 24.57 16.39
C ALA A 25 -10.34 23.99 15.60
N ALA A 26 -9.26 23.61 16.29
CA ALA A 26 -8.12 22.98 15.63
C ALA A 26 -8.56 21.72 14.85
N PRO A 27 -7.94 21.43 13.70
CA PRO A 27 -8.29 20.24 12.93
C PRO A 27 -7.97 18.96 13.71
N VAL A 28 -8.81 17.94 13.54
CA VAL A 28 -8.54 16.61 14.12
C VAL A 28 -7.42 15.93 13.32
N ARG A 29 -6.35 15.54 14.00
CA ARG A 29 -5.13 14.99 13.37
C ARG A 29 -5.23 13.47 13.26
N ILE A 30 -5.11 12.93 12.05
CA ILE A 30 -5.34 11.52 11.74
C ILE A 30 -4.07 10.92 11.14
N MET A 31 -3.46 9.97 11.85
CA MET A 31 -2.30 9.24 11.35
C MET A 31 -2.72 7.91 10.74
N ALA A 32 -2.37 7.67 9.48
CA ALA A 32 -2.40 6.34 8.89
C ALA A 32 -1.06 5.65 9.15
N LEU A 33 -1.05 4.66 10.06
CA LEU A 33 0.15 3.93 10.50
C LEU A 33 0.15 2.52 9.92
N GLY A 34 1.27 2.11 9.31
CA GLY A 34 1.35 0.75 8.82
C GLY A 34 2.58 0.42 7.99
N ASP A 35 2.43 -0.62 7.17
CA ASP A 35 3.44 -1.08 6.22
C ASP A 35 3.19 -0.53 4.80
N SER A 36 3.62 -1.25 3.76
CA SER A 36 3.42 -0.89 2.35
C SER A 36 1.96 -0.72 1.98
N ILE A 37 1.05 -1.50 2.57
CA ILE A 37 -0.38 -1.38 2.29
C ILE A 37 -0.93 -0.03 2.76
N THR A 38 -0.33 0.56 3.80
CA THR A 38 -0.65 1.93 4.23
C THR A 38 0.09 2.98 3.41
N GLY A 39 1.39 2.81 3.21
CA GLY A 39 2.25 3.80 2.56
C GLY A 39 2.12 3.79 1.04
N SER A 40 2.74 2.81 0.39
CA SER A 40 2.76 2.68 -1.06
C SER A 40 3.07 1.24 -1.48
N PRO A 41 2.47 0.75 -2.58
CA PRO A 41 1.50 1.45 -3.44
C PRO A 41 0.05 1.32 -2.95
N GLY A 42 -0.79 2.30 -3.31
CA GLY A 42 -2.22 2.29 -3.00
C GLY A 42 -2.88 3.67 -3.08
N CYS A 43 -4.21 3.67 -3.15
CA CYS A 43 -5.05 4.86 -3.25
C CYS A 43 -6.08 4.99 -2.13
N TRP A 44 -6.24 4.00 -1.24
CA TRP A 44 -7.32 4.01 -0.24
C TRP A 44 -7.33 5.26 0.66
N ARG A 45 -6.16 5.81 1.00
CA ARG A 45 -6.06 7.07 1.78
C ARG A 45 -6.69 8.25 1.04
N ALA A 46 -6.42 8.38 -0.26
CA ALA A 46 -7.01 9.41 -1.10
C ALA A 46 -8.54 9.24 -1.24
N LEU A 47 -9.00 8.00 -1.41
CA LEU A 47 -10.44 7.68 -1.49
C LEU A 47 -11.15 8.02 -0.17
N LEU A 48 -10.55 7.64 0.96
CA LEU A 48 -11.07 7.92 2.29
C LEU A 48 -11.12 9.44 2.56
N TRP A 49 -10.02 10.16 2.30
CA TRP A 49 -9.95 11.60 2.47
C TRP A 49 -11.02 12.32 1.67
N ASN A 50 -11.11 12.04 0.37
CA ASN A 50 -12.08 12.71 -0.50
C ASN A 50 -13.53 12.39 -0.11
N ARG A 51 -13.78 11.17 0.39
CA ARG A 51 -15.09 10.80 0.94
C ARG A 51 -15.41 11.56 2.24
N LEU A 52 -14.44 11.75 3.13
CA LEU A 52 -14.62 12.56 4.34
C LEU A 52 -14.92 14.02 3.99
N GLN A 53 -14.12 14.62 3.11
CA GLN A 53 -14.30 16.00 2.67
C GLN A 53 -15.67 16.23 2.01
N SER A 54 -16.07 15.34 1.10
CA SER A 54 -17.39 15.42 0.44
C SER A 54 -18.58 15.22 1.39
N ASN A 55 -18.36 14.62 2.56
CA ASN A 55 -19.39 14.45 3.59
C ASN A 55 -19.25 15.47 4.74
N GLY A 56 -18.53 16.57 4.52
CA GLY A 56 -18.47 17.71 5.45
C GLY A 56 -17.45 17.58 6.58
N PHE A 57 -16.65 16.51 6.62
CA PHE A 57 -15.52 16.39 7.54
C PHE A 57 -14.31 17.14 6.99
N THR A 58 -14.38 18.48 6.99
CA THR A 58 -13.35 19.35 6.38
C THR A 58 -12.32 19.85 7.38
N ASN A 59 -12.62 19.81 8.69
CA ASN A 59 -11.71 20.23 9.76
C ASN A 59 -10.86 19.04 10.29
N ILE A 60 -10.16 18.38 9.36
CA ILE A 60 -9.28 17.24 9.62
C ILE A 60 -7.92 17.48 8.95
N ASP A 61 -6.89 16.81 9.45
CA ASP A 61 -5.49 16.90 8.98
C ASP A 61 -4.91 15.49 8.98
N MET A 62 -4.51 14.96 7.82
CA MET A 62 -3.76 13.71 7.78
C MET A 62 -2.34 14.03 8.23
N VAL A 63 -1.75 13.18 9.07
CA VAL A 63 -0.45 13.48 9.67
C VAL A 63 0.47 12.26 9.62
N GLY A 64 1.75 12.54 9.39
CA GLY A 64 2.78 11.52 9.28
C GLY A 64 4.10 12.16 8.90
N THR A 65 5.21 11.43 9.08
CA THR A 65 6.52 11.91 8.64
C THR A 65 6.77 11.69 7.15
N LEU A 66 5.94 10.88 6.49
CA LEU A 66 6.02 10.63 5.06
C LEU A 66 5.00 11.49 4.31
N PRO A 67 5.38 12.08 3.17
CA PRO A 67 4.47 12.87 2.33
C PRO A 67 3.39 11.97 1.70
N PRO A 68 2.42 12.55 0.97
CA PRO A 68 1.51 11.77 0.13
C PRO A 68 2.28 10.85 -0.81
N GLN A 69 2.11 9.56 -0.62
CA GLN A 69 2.69 8.51 -1.48
C GLN A 69 1.58 7.79 -2.22
N GLY A 70 1.82 7.44 -3.47
CA GLY A 70 0.83 6.79 -4.33
C GLY A 70 -0.36 7.70 -4.68
N CYS A 71 -1.15 7.24 -5.63
CA CYS A 71 -2.38 7.89 -6.12
C CYS A 71 -2.23 9.26 -6.80
N SER A 72 -2.72 9.38 -8.04
CA SER A 72 -2.69 10.64 -8.82
C SER A 72 -3.86 11.58 -8.54
N VAL A 73 -4.53 11.41 -7.39
CA VAL A 73 -5.67 12.24 -6.97
C VAL A 73 -5.16 13.21 -5.91
N ALA A 74 -5.60 14.47 -5.94
CA ALA A 74 -5.26 15.44 -4.90
C ALA A 74 -5.96 15.08 -3.58
N TYR A 75 -5.21 15.08 -2.48
CA TYR A 75 -5.67 14.82 -1.12
C TYR A 75 -4.60 15.28 -0.14
N ASP A 76 -4.98 15.46 1.13
CA ASP A 76 -4.00 15.45 2.21
C ASP A 76 -3.62 14.00 2.50
N GLY A 77 -2.36 13.67 2.27
CA GLY A 77 -1.88 12.29 2.22
C GLY A 77 -0.70 12.00 3.11
N ASP A 78 -0.36 12.91 4.02
CA ASP A 78 0.68 12.66 5.00
C ASP A 78 0.35 11.38 5.78
N ASN A 79 1.35 10.52 5.97
CA ASN A 79 1.15 9.19 6.51
C ASN A 79 2.40 8.65 7.19
N GLU A 80 2.21 7.52 7.88
CA GLU A 80 3.27 6.78 8.58
C GLU A 80 3.27 5.33 8.08
N GLY A 81 3.18 5.14 6.75
CA GLY A 81 3.21 3.85 6.08
C GLY A 81 4.59 3.50 5.54
N HIS A 82 5.23 2.50 6.13
CA HIS A 82 6.63 2.14 5.85
C HIS A 82 6.72 0.80 5.11
N GLY A 83 7.05 0.85 3.81
CA GLY A 83 7.17 -0.36 2.99
C GLY A 83 8.13 -1.40 3.58
N GLY A 84 7.67 -2.65 3.69
CA GLY A 84 8.44 -3.75 4.26
C GLY A 84 8.64 -3.71 5.78
N ALA A 85 8.12 -2.71 6.48
CA ALA A 85 8.24 -2.63 7.93
C ALA A 85 7.49 -3.78 8.61
N LEU A 86 8.05 -4.27 9.71
CA LEU A 86 7.40 -5.21 10.62
C LEU A 86 6.99 -4.45 11.87
N VAL A 87 5.77 -4.68 12.36
CA VAL A 87 5.28 -4.04 13.58
C VAL A 87 6.14 -4.43 14.78
N THR A 88 6.66 -5.66 14.81
CA THR A 88 7.58 -6.09 15.87
C THR A 88 8.87 -5.28 15.86
N ASN A 89 9.43 -5.01 14.68
CA ASN A 89 10.66 -4.23 14.55
C ASN A 89 10.42 -2.77 14.95
N VAL A 90 9.33 -2.15 14.50
CA VAL A 90 8.95 -0.78 14.89
C VAL A 90 8.80 -0.66 16.41
N ALA A 91 8.15 -1.65 17.03
CA ALA A 91 7.96 -1.70 18.47
C ALA A 91 9.29 -1.89 19.21
N ASP A 92 10.12 -2.85 18.80
CA ASP A 92 11.40 -3.18 19.44
C ASP A 92 12.41 -2.04 19.34
N GLN A 93 12.49 -1.39 18.17
CA GLN A 93 13.37 -0.27 17.89
C GLN A 93 12.83 1.06 18.44
N ASN A 94 11.64 1.06 19.05
CA ASN A 94 11.02 2.22 19.68
C ASN A 94 10.92 3.43 18.72
N GLN A 95 10.49 3.18 17.48
CA GLN A 95 10.44 4.20 16.44
C GLN A 95 9.22 5.12 16.57
N LEU A 96 8.07 4.57 16.96
CA LEU A 96 6.78 5.29 16.99
C LEU A 96 6.79 6.58 17.86
N PRO A 97 7.43 6.65 19.05
CA PRO A 97 7.48 7.88 19.83
C PRO A 97 8.05 9.10 19.07
N GLY A 98 9.04 8.88 18.20
CA GLY A 98 9.60 9.93 17.34
C GLY A 98 8.54 10.49 16.40
N TRP A 99 7.84 9.61 15.68
CA TRP A 99 6.75 9.97 14.76
C TRP A 99 5.60 10.67 15.48
N LEU A 100 5.18 10.16 16.64
CA LEU A 100 4.13 10.76 17.47
C LEU A 100 4.51 12.18 17.94
N SER A 101 5.76 12.39 18.37
CA SER A 101 6.20 13.72 18.80
C SER A 101 6.20 14.75 17.66
N ALA A 102 6.54 14.30 16.44
CA ALA A 102 6.59 15.15 15.26
C ALA A 102 5.19 15.53 14.73
N THR A 103 4.23 14.61 14.87
CA THR A 103 2.95 14.69 14.15
C THR A 103 1.73 14.84 15.07
N ARG A 104 1.85 14.52 16.37
CA ARG A 104 0.83 14.68 17.42
C ARG A 104 -0.60 14.28 16.97
N PRO A 105 -0.85 13.01 16.59
CA PRO A 105 -2.18 12.60 16.15
C PRO A 105 -3.20 12.51 17.30
N ASP A 106 -4.48 12.67 16.94
CA ASP A 106 -5.64 12.40 17.80
C ASP A 106 -6.26 11.02 17.53
N ILE A 107 -6.15 10.57 16.28
CA ILE A 107 -6.64 9.29 15.79
C ILE A 107 -5.52 8.56 15.05
N VAL A 108 -5.36 7.26 15.29
CA VAL A 108 -4.49 6.38 14.50
C VAL A 108 -5.33 5.32 13.79
N LEU A 109 -5.20 5.26 12.46
CA LEU A 109 -5.65 4.15 11.60
C LEU A 109 -4.48 3.17 11.46
N MET A 110 -4.54 2.01 12.13
CA MET A 110 -3.45 1.04 12.13
C MET A 110 -3.79 -0.17 11.27
N HIS A 111 -3.19 -0.27 10.08
CA HIS A 111 -3.14 -1.51 9.28
C HIS A 111 -1.68 -1.94 9.16
N PHE A 112 -1.31 -2.94 9.95
CA PHE A 112 0.09 -3.32 10.13
C PHE A 112 0.20 -4.79 10.52
N GLY A 113 1.30 -5.48 10.20
CA GLY A 113 1.50 -6.89 10.55
C GLY A 113 1.55 -7.82 9.35
N THR A 114 1.35 -7.30 8.14
CA THR A 114 1.45 -8.06 6.89
C THR A 114 2.84 -8.69 6.76
N ASN A 115 3.89 -7.89 6.93
CA ASN A 115 5.26 -8.38 6.83
C ASN A 115 5.67 -9.29 7.98
N ASP A 116 5.08 -9.11 9.18
CA ASP A 116 5.30 -9.98 10.32
C ASP A 116 4.72 -11.39 10.06
N VAL A 117 3.48 -11.44 9.56
CA VAL A 117 2.84 -12.68 9.12
C VAL A 117 3.65 -13.37 8.02
N TRP A 118 4.09 -12.60 7.02
CA TRP A 118 4.95 -13.11 5.95
C TRP A 118 6.26 -13.68 6.50
N SER A 119 6.87 -12.98 7.46
CA SER A 119 8.10 -13.40 8.14
C SER A 119 7.89 -14.48 9.20
N ASN A 120 6.70 -15.12 9.23
CA ASN A 120 6.35 -16.17 10.18
C ASN A 120 6.56 -15.77 11.65
N ARG A 121 6.27 -14.50 11.99
CA ARG A 121 6.27 -14.05 13.38
C ARG A 121 5.05 -14.63 14.13
N PRO A 122 5.21 -15.14 15.36
CA PRO A 122 4.08 -15.66 16.11
C PRO A 122 3.02 -14.58 16.38
N THR A 123 1.73 -14.94 16.27
CA THR A 123 0.61 -14.02 16.55
C THR A 123 0.73 -13.34 17.90
N ALA A 124 1.14 -14.06 18.95
CA ALA A 124 1.35 -13.49 20.28
C ALA A 124 2.42 -12.38 20.30
N THR A 125 3.50 -12.54 19.52
CA THR A 125 4.56 -11.53 19.39
C THR A 125 4.05 -10.29 18.66
N ILE A 126 3.28 -10.47 17.58
CA ILE A 126 2.65 -9.37 16.83
C ILE A 126 1.70 -8.58 17.74
N LEU A 127 0.85 -9.25 18.51
CA LEU A 127 -0.10 -8.60 19.42
C LEU A 127 0.58 -7.93 20.62
N ALA A 128 1.71 -8.47 21.10
CA ALA A 128 2.54 -7.79 22.10
C ALA A 128 3.11 -6.48 21.53
N ALA A 129 3.58 -6.49 20.28
CA ALA A 129 4.04 -5.29 19.59
C ALA A 129 2.91 -4.27 19.40
N TYR A 130 1.71 -4.68 18.95
CA TYR A 130 0.54 -3.79 18.93
C TYR A 130 0.26 -3.20 20.32
N GLY A 131 0.35 -4.01 21.37
CA GLY A 131 0.18 -3.59 22.75
C GLY A 131 1.14 -2.46 23.13
N LYS A 132 2.43 -2.62 22.81
CA LYS A 132 3.48 -1.62 23.04
C LYS A 132 3.24 -0.34 22.25
N LEU A 133 2.85 -0.45 20.97
CA LEU A 133 2.55 0.73 20.15
C LEU A 133 1.38 1.54 20.73
N VAL A 134 0.29 0.88 21.16
CA VAL A 134 -0.84 1.57 21.81
C VAL A 134 -0.42 2.25 23.12
N ASP A 135 0.48 1.64 23.90
CA ASP A 135 0.99 2.29 25.13
C ASP A 135 1.84 3.52 24.81
N GLN A 136 2.67 3.47 23.76
CA GLN A 136 3.42 4.63 23.27
C GLN A 136 2.47 5.73 22.76
N MET A 137 1.41 5.37 22.03
CA MET A 137 0.38 6.31 21.60
C MET A 137 -0.28 7.01 22.79
N ARG A 138 -0.63 6.27 23.85
CA ARG A 138 -1.24 6.80 25.08
C ARG A 138 -0.29 7.67 25.89
N ALA A 139 1.00 7.33 25.90
CA ALA A 139 2.02 8.17 26.52
C ALA A 139 2.16 9.53 25.81
N SER A 140 1.95 9.56 24.48
CA SER A 140 1.93 10.81 23.71
C SER A 140 0.61 11.57 23.82
N ASN A 141 -0.52 10.85 23.86
CA ASN A 141 -1.86 11.41 23.97
C ASN A 141 -2.75 10.44 24.77
N PRO A 142 -3.09 10.75 26.03
CA PRO A 142 -3.87 9.84 26.88
C PRO A 142 -5.30 9.61 26.35
N ASN A 143 -5.77 10.45 25.42
CA ASN A 143 -7.07 10.34 24.76
C ASN A 143 -6.97 9.81 23.31
N MET A 144 -5.83 9.20 22.93
CA MET A 144 -5.64 8.66 21.58
C MET A 144 -6.76 7.68 21.23
N ARG A 145 -7.40 7.87 20.07
CA ARG A 145 -8.38 6.92 19.53
C ARG A 145 -7.71 6.06 18.47
N VAL A 146 -7.84 4.75 18.59
CA VAL A 146 -7.15 3.82 17.69
C VAL A 146 -8.19 2.99 16.95
N LEU A 147 -8.14 3.03 15.62
CA LEU A 147 -8.84 2.09 14.76
C LEU A 147 -7.83 1.08 14.24
N VAL A 148 -7.90 -0.17 14.74
CA VAL A 148 -7.00 -1.26 14.35
C VAL A 148 -7.67 -2.14 13.31
N ALA A 149 -6.98 -2.42 12.20
CA ALA A 149 -7.49 -3.31 11.18
C ALA A 149 -7.39 -4.77 11.63
N LYS A 150 -8.43 -5.58 11.38
CA LYS A 150 -8.15 -6.92 10.86
C LYS A 150 -7.49 -6.70 9.50
N ILE A 151 -6.28 -7.19 9.28
CA ILE A 151 -5.56 -6.91 8.03
C ILE A 151 -6.24 -7.62 6.85
N ILE A 152 -6.07 -7.06 5.65
CA ILE A 152 -6.57 -7.68 4.41
C ILE A 152 -5.97 -9.08 4.21
N PRO A 153 -6.64 -9.99 3.50
CA PRO A 153 -6.05 -11.28 3.18
C PRO A 153 -4.82 -11.13 2.30
N MET A 154 -3.91 -12.08 2.43
CA MET A 154 -2.78 -12.23 1.52
C MET A 154 -2.64 -13.68 1.06
N ASN A 155 -2.21 -13.85 -0.17
CA ASN A 155 -1.87 -15.14 -0.77
C ASN A 155 -0.72 -14.96 -1.77
N PRO A 156 0.47 -14.52 -1.32
CA PRO A 156 1.62 -14.42 -2.20
C PRO A 156 2.09 -15.82 -2.62
N GLY A 157 2.53 -15.96 -3.87
CA GLY A 157 2.98 -17.26 -4.40
C GLY A 157 4.17 -17.87 -3.65
N THR A 158 4.91 -17.09 -2.87
CA THR A 158 6.08 -17.53 -2.09
C THR A 158 5.76 -17.91 -0.64
N CYS A 159 4.51 -17.76 -0.20
CA CYS A 159 4.11 -18.11 1.17
C CYS A 159 2.69 -18.69 1.20
N PRO A 160 2.54 -20.00 0.92
CA PRO A 160 1.22 -20.65 0.93
C PRO A 160 0.57 -20.66 2.32
N GLU A 161 1.35 -20.60 3.40
CA GLU A 161 0.82 -20.56 4.77
C GLU A 161 0.36 -19.16 5.20
N CYS A 162 0.74 -18.11 4.46
CA CYS A 162 0.48 -16.73 4.86
C CYS A 162 -1.02 -16.44 4.98
N GLY A 163 -1.86 -16.97 4.10
CA GLY A 163 -3.31 -16.82 4.20
C GLY A 163 -3.86 -17.33 5.54
N GLN A 164 -3.44 -18.51 5.97
CA GLN A 164 -3.85 -19.07 7.27
C GLN A 164 -3.28 -18.26 8.45
N ARG A 165 -2.02 -17.83 8.37
CA ARG A 165 -1.41 -16.99 9.42
C ARG A 165 -2.13 -15.65 9.58
N VAL A 166 -2.61 -15.04 8.48
CA VAL A 166 -3.47 -13.85 8.57
C VAL A 166 -4.79 -14.18 9.27
N VAL A 167 -5.42 -15.33 8.95
CA VAL A 167 -6.64 -15.78 9.64
C VAL A 167 -6.40 -15.88 11.15
N ASP A 168 -5.28 -16.50 11.55
CA ASP A 168 -4.93 -16.68 12.97
C ASP A 168 -4.73 -15.33 13.68
N LEU A 169 -4.03 -14.38 13.05
CA LEU A 169 -3.88 -13.03 13.58
C LEU A 169 -5.24 -12.31 13.67
N ASN A 170 -6.03 -12.31 12.59
CA ASN A 170 -7.32 -11.63 12.52
C ASN A 170 -8.36 -12.19 13.51
N ASN A 171 -8.28 -13.48 13.85
CA ASN A 171 -9.11 -14.09 14.88
C ASN A 171 -8.73 -13.63 16.29
N ALA A 172 -7.46 -13.32 16.53
CA ALA A 172 -6.96 -12.88 17.83
C ALA A 172 -7.10 -11.37 18.09
N ILE A 173 -7.10 -10.54 17.03
CA ILE A 173 -7.20 -9.07 17.13
C ILE A 173 -8.43 -8.60 17.94
N PRO A 174 -9.66 -9.11 17.75
CA PRO A 174 -10.81 -8.67 18.52
C PRO A 174 -10.67 -8.86 20.04
N GLY A 175 -10.17 -10.03 20.46
CA GLY A 175 -9.94 -10.31 21.88
C GLY A 175 -8.85 -9.40 22.46
N TRP A 176 -7.77 -9.20 21.72
CA TRP A 176 -6.71 -8.26 22.11
C TRP A 176 -7.20 -6.81 22.22
N ALA A 177 -7.96 -6.32 21.23
CA ALA A 177 -8.48 -4.95 21.21
C ALA A 177 -9.45 -4.71 22.37
N ALA A 178 -10.34 -5.67 22.65
CA ALA A 178 -11.24 -5.62 23.80
C ALA A 178 -10.49 -5.59 25.14
N ALA A 179 -9.37 -6.30 25.26
CA ALA A 179 -8.52 -6.25 26.45
C ALA A 179 -7.72 -4.94 26.56
N LYS A 180 -7.37 -4.32 25.44
CA LYS A 180 -6.53 -3.10 25.41
C LYS A 180 -7.33 -1.81 25.52
N THR A 181 -8.58 -1.80 25.06
CA THR A 181 -9.44 -0.60 24.96
C THR A 181 -9.76 0.01 26.33
N THR A 182 -9.90 1.33 26.40
CA THR A 182 -10.39 2.05 27.58
C THR A 182 -11.40 3.12 27.17
N ALA A 183 -12.15 3.66 28.14
CA ALA A 183 -13.10 4.75 27.84
C ALA A 183 -12.41 6.02 27.33
N ALA A 184 -11.22 6.35 27.84
CA ALA A 184 -10.47 7.55 27.44
C ALA A 184 -9.72 7.34 26.11
N SER A 185 -9.22 6.14 25.85
CA SER A 185 -8.44 5.80 24.66
C SER A 185 -9.01 4.51 24.02
N PRO A 186 -10.11 4.63 23.27
CA PRO A 186 -10.76 3.48 22.67
C PRO A 186 -9.88 2.86 21.58
N VAL A 187 -9.85 1.52 21.56
CA VAL A 187 -9.27 0.69 20.51
C VAL A 187 -10.41 -0.07 19.85
N GLN A 188 -10.76 0.30 18.61
CA GLN A 188 -11.86 -0.29 17.86
C GLN A 188 -11.32 -1.07 16.66
N VAL A 189 -11.86 -2.28 16.45
CA VAL A 189 -11.50 -3.12 15.31
C VAL A 189 -12.26 -2.68 14.05
N VAL A 190 -11.54 -2.55 12.94
CA VAL A 190 -12.09 -2.34 11.60
C VAL A 190 -11.81 -3.58 10.77
N ASP A 191 -12.86 -4.23 10.25
CA ASP A 191 -12.72 -5.46 9.48
C ASP A 191 -12.38 -5.16 8.01
N GLN A 192 -11.08 -5.19 7.66
CA GLN A 192 -10.61 -5.08 6.28
C GLN A 192 -10.59 -6.42 5.53
N TRP A 193 -10.84 -7.53 6.23
CA TRP A 193 -10.73 -8.88 5.68
C TRP A 193 -12.02 -9.33 4.98
N THR A 194 -13.17 -9.17 5.65
CA THR A 194 -14.43 -9.75 5.18
C THR A 194 -14.85 -9.15 3.82
N GLY A 195 -15.05 -10.01 2.82
CA GLY A 195 -15.43 -9.60 1.45
C GLY A 195 -14.27 -9.11 0.58
N PHE A 196 -13.04 -9.21 1.08
CA PHE A 196 -11.82 -8.96 0.33
C PHE A 196 -11.30 -10.26 -0.29
N SER A 197 -10.94 -10.23 -1.56
CA SER A 197 -10.46 -11.35 -2.36
C SER A 197 -9.05 -11.05 -2.83
N THR A 198 -8.08 -11.89 -2.46
CA THR A 198 -6.70 -11.69 -2.90
C THR A 198 -6.59 -11.70 -4.42
N SER A 199 -7.32 -12.55 -5.13
CA SER A 199 -7.25 -12.61 -6.59
C SER A 199 -7.92 -11.45 -7.32
N ALA A 200 -8.95 -10.84 -6.74
CA ALA A 200 -9.71 -9.76 -7.39
C ALA A 200 -9.29 -8.36 -6.92
N ASP A 201 -8.84 -8.23 -5.68
CA ASP A 201 -8.65 -6.96 -4.99
C ASP A 201 -7.17 -6.66 -4.72
N THR A 202 -6.24 -7.55 -5.08
CA THR A 202 -4.80 -7.28 -5.05
C THR A 202 -4.20 -7.42 -6.45
N TYR A 203 -3.00 -6.89 -6.66
CA TYR A 203 -2.27 -7.08 -7.93
C TYR A 203 -1.16 -8.14 -7.84
N ASP A 204 -0.72 -8.51 -6.63
CA ASP A 204 0.38 -9.47 -6.39
C ASP A 204 0.05 -10.53 -5.32
N GLY A 205 -1.21 -10.61 -4.91
CA GLY A 205 -1.67 -11.46 -3.83
C GLY A 205 -1.60 -10.79 -2.45
N VAL A 206 -1.04 -9.58 -2.31
CA VAL A 206 -0.80 -8.91 -1.01
C VAL A 206 -1.28 -7.46 -1.03
N HIS A 207 -0.84 -6.66 -2.01
CA HIS A 207 -1.08 -5.23 -2.05
C HIS A 207 -2.36 -4.90 -2.82
N PRO A 208 -3.22 -4.01 -2.28
CA PRO A 208 -4.49 -3.69 -2.90
C PRO A 208 -4.31 -3.09 -4.30
N ASN A 209 -5.18 -3.51 -5.23
CA ASN A 209 -5.41 -2.79 -6.48
C ASN A 209 -6.53 -1.75 -6.27
N ALA A 210 -6.98 -1.07 -7.33
CA ALA A 210 -8.04 -0.06 -7.22
C ALA A 210 -9.35 -0.57 -6.57
N SER A 211 -9.73 -1.83 -6.80
CA SER A 211 -10.91 -2.41 -6.16
C SER A 211 -10.67 -2.69 -4.68
N GLY A 212 -9.48 -3.22 -4.33
CA GLY A 212 -9.07 -3.39 -2.94
C GLY A 212 -8.96 -2.07 -2.17
N ASP A 213 -8.40 -1.05 -2.81
CA ASP A 213 -8.30 0.30 -2.24
C ASP A 213 -9.69 0.87 -1.91
N GLN A 214 -10.65 0.70 -2.82
CA GLN A 214 -12.04 1.12 -2.60
C GLN A 214 -12.65 0.38 -1.41
N LYS A 215 -12.50 -0.94 -1.34
CA LYS A 215 -12.99 -1.75 -0.21
C LYS A 215 -12.35 -1.31 1.10
N MET A 216 -11.05 -1.02 1.10
CA MET A 216 -10.35 -0.55 2.29
C MET A 216 -10.90 0.80 2.78
N ALA A 217 -11.10 1.75 1.86
CA ALA A 217 -11.69 3.03 2.17
C ALA A 217 -13.15 2.89 2.67
N ASP A 218 -13.94 1.99 2.08
CA ASP A 218 -15.32 1.70 2.48
C ASP A 218 -15.43 1.14 3.90
N ARG A 219 -14.44 0.37 4.35
CA ARG A 219 -14.38 -0.17 5.71
C ARG A 219 -13.87 0.85 6.72
N TRP A 220 -12.88 1.67 6.35
CA TRP A 220 -12.36 2.72 7.23
C TRP A 220 -13.37 3.85 7.47
N TYR A 221 -14.06 4.28 6.42
CA TYR A 221 -14.93 5.45 6.45
C TYR A 221 -15.96 5.46 7.61
N PRO A 222 -16.84 4.46 7.77
CA PRO A 222 -17.88 4.51 8.81
C PRO A 222 -17.31 4.53 10.23
N ALA A 223 -16.18 3.84 10.46
CA ALA A 223 -15.52 3.83 11.76
C ALA A 223 -14.87 5.19 12.07
N LEU A 224 -14.16 5.77 11.10
CA LEU A 224 -13.51 7.06 11.27
C LEU A 224 -14.52 8.20 11.38
N SER A 225 -15.56 8.21 10.53
CA SER A 225 -16.61 9.24 10.60
C SER A 225 -17.32 9.24 11.94
N ALA A 226 -17.54 8.07 12.57
CA ALA A 226 -18.12 7.98 13.90
C ALA A 226 -17.24 8.67 14.97
N LEU A 227 -15.92 8.51 14.90
CA LEU A 227 -14.99 9.21 15.79
C LEU A 227 -14.96 10.73 15.52
N LEU A 228 -15.23 11.15 14.29
CA LEU A 228 -15.27 12.57 13.91
C LEU A 228 -16.63 13.24 14.22
N GLY A 229 -17.57 12.53 14.87
CA GLY A 229 -18.88 13.07 15.25
C GLY A 229 -20.00 12.82 14.22
N GLY A 230 -19.76 11.99 13.21
CA GLY A 230 -20.79 11.50 12.29
C GLY A 230 -21.69 10.45 12.95
N ALA A 231 -23.00 10.54 12.74
CA ALA A 231 -23.92 9.47 13.12
C ALA A 231 -23.56 8.19 12.35
N GLN A 232 -23.34 7.10 13.08
CA GLN A 232 -23.03 5.79 12.49
C GLN A 232 -24.22 5.35 11.61
N PRO A 233 -24.05 4.94 10.34
CA PRO A 233 -25.07 4.12 9.69
C PRO A 233 -25.15 2.82 10.48
N SER A 234 -26.31 2.59 11.10
CA SER A 234 -26.62 1.36 11.82
C SER A 234 -26.34 0.17 10.90
N PRO A 235 -25.63 -0.89 11.35
CA PRO A 235 -25.42 -2.06 10.51
C PRO A 235 -26.80 -2.64 10.17
N SER A 236 -27.18 -2.57 8.90
CA SER A 236 -28.36 -3.24 8.38
C SER A 236 -28.24 -4.73 8.71
N ALA A 237 -29.17 -5.23 9.52
CA ALA A 237 -29.21 -6.62 9.94
C ALA A 237 -29.28 -7.51 8.70
N SER A 238 -28.23 -8.31 8.49
CA SER A 238 -28.28 -9.43 7.57
C SER A 238 -29.26 -10.47 8.14
N PRO A 239 -30.22 -11.01 7.37
CA PRO A 239 -31.20 -11.94 7.90
C PRO A 239 -30.53 -13.25 8.31
N SER A 240 -30.84 -13.64 9.54
CA SER A 240 -30.45 -14.88 10.19
C SER A 240 -30.89 -16.10 9.38
N ALA A 241 -29.94 -16.97 9.01
CA ALA A 241 -30.21 -18.36 8.67
C ALA A 241 -29.73 -19.23 9.83
N SER A 242 -30.68 -19.86 10.51
CA SER A 242 -30.44 -20.84 11.57
C SER A 242 -30.01 -22.21 11.00
N PRO A 243 -29.39 -23.09 11.81
CA PRO A 243 -28.56 -24.19 11.33
C PRO A 243 -29.36 -25.48 11.11
N SER A 244 -28.96 -26.30 10.14
CA SER A 244 -29.40 -27.70 10.04
C SER A 244 -28.20 -28.65 10.15
N ARG A 245 -28.42 -29.71 10.91
CA ARG A 245 -27.42 -30.58 11.53
C ARG A 245 -26.90 -31.65 10.57
N SER A 246 -25.63 -32.01 10.77
CA SER A 246 -24.97 -33.22 10.27
C SER A 246 -25.63 -34.50 10.84
N PRO A 247 -25.40 -35.67 10.21
CA PRO A 247 -24.50 -36.62 10.85
C PRO A 247 -23.52 -37.34 9.89
N SER A 248 -22.38 -37.73 10.47
CA SER A 248 -21.37 -38.71 10.00
C SER A 248 -21.43 -39.92 10.98
N PRO A 249 -20.68 -41.04 10.87
CA PRO A 249 -19.92 -41.67 9.76
C PRO A 249 -20.32 -43.16 9.54
N SER A 250 -19.72 -43.86 8.57
CA SER A 250 -19.51 -45.31 8.70
C SER A 250 -18.25 -45.78 7.96
N ALA A 251 -17.53 -46.70 8.60
CA ALA A 251 -16.20 -47.17 8.25
C ALA A 251 -16.22 -48.62 7.71
N SER A 252 -15.06 -49.05 7.23
CA SER A 252 -14.50 -50.42 7.18
C SER A 252 -14.31 -51.10 5.81
N PRO A 253 -13.29 -52.00 5.70
CA PRO A 253 -12.34 -52.05 4.58
C PRO A 253 -12.33 -53.39 3.83
N SER A 254 -11.56 -53.54 2.74
CA SER A 254 -10.82 -54.80 2.47
C SER A 254 -9.76 -54.70 1.36
N ALA A 255 -8.93 -55.74 1.30
CA ALA A 255 -7.54 -55.83 0.85
C ALA A 255 -7.24 -55.87 -0.68
N SER A 256 -5.96 -55.56 -0.94
CA SER A 256 -5.04 -55.80 -2.09
C SER A 256 -5.03 -57.26 -2.66
N PRO A 257 -4.17 -57.69 -3.64
CA PRO A 257 -3.01 -57.04 -4.31
C PRO A 257 -2.84 -57.31 -5.85
N SER A 258 -1.82 -56.69 -6.50
CA SER A 258 -0.60 -57.34 -7.06
C SER A 258 0.07 -56.69 -8.32
N VAL A 259 1.38 -56.37 -8.17
CA VAL A 259 2.58 -56.33 -9.09
C VAL A 259 2.57 -55.55 -10.43
N SER A 260 3.38 -54.49 -10.65
CA SER A 260 4.86 -54.33 -10.87
C SER A 260 5.32 -54.47 -12.35
N PRO A 261 6.53 -54.02 -12.79
CA PRO A 261 7.38 -52.86 -12.42
C PRO A 261 7.98 -52.11 -13.66
N SER A 262 8.68 -50.97 -13.48
CA SER A 262 9.92 -50.71 -14.26
C SER A 262 10.80 -49.60 -13.64
N ALA A 263 12.11 -49.85 -13.67
CA ALA A 263 13.24 -49.05 -13.20
C ALA A 263 13.43 -47.76 -14.03
N SER A 264 14.21 -46.73 -13.67
CA SER A 264 15.54 -46.70 -13.03
C SER A 264 15.90 -45.24 -12.64
N PRO A 265 17.01 -45.00 -11.89
CA PRO A 265 17.32 -43.74 -11.22
C PRO A 265 18.30 -42.85 -12.00
N SER A 266 18.40 -41.56 -11.64
CA SER A 266 19.66 -40.83 -11.76
C SER A 266 19.81 -39.77 -10.66
N ARG A 267 20.97 -39.79 -10.01
CA ARG A 267 21.45 -38.81 -9.03
C ARG A 267 22.33 -37.77 -9.74
N SER A 268 22.64 -36.72 -8.97
CA SER A 268 23.93 -35.97 -8.92
C SER A 268 23.90 -34.52 -9.45
N PRO A 269 24.86 -33.64 -9.08
CA PRO A 269 24.65 -32.51 -8.15
C PRO A 269 25.04 -31.12 -8.75
N SER A 270 24.86 -30.04 -7.95
CA SER A 270 25.56 -28.71 -7.84
C SER A 270 26.45 -28.19 -9.00
N PRO A 271 26.63 -26.86 -9.27
CA PRO A 271 26.64 -25.73 -8.33
C PRO A 271 26.11 -24.36 -8.87
N SER A 272 26.18 -23.33 -8.01
CA SER A 272 26.04 -21.89 -8.36
C SER A 272 27.28 -21.37 -9.11
N PRO A 273 27.12 -20.34 -9.97
CA PRO A 273 27.98 -19.16 -9.84
C PRO A 273 27.28 -17.81 -10.10
N SER A 274 27.77 -16.78 -9.39
CA SER A 274 27.89 -15.36 -9.80
C SER A 274 29.41 -15.14 -10.03
N PRO A 275 29.95 -14.30 -10.96
CA PRO A 275 29.57 -12.89 -11.20
C PRO A 275 29.75 -12.32 -12.64
N SER A 276 29.47 -11.01 -12.79
CA SER A 276 30.30 -9.96 -13.49
C SER A 276 29.62 -9.13 -14.62
N PRO A 277 29.99 -7.82 -14.80
CA PRO A 277 29.25 -6.80 -15.60
C PRO A 277 29.89 -6.45 -16.98
N SER A 278 29.09 -5.92 -17.94
CA SER A 278 29.53 -5.06 -19.09
C SER A 278 28.41 -4.81 -20.12
N PRO A 279 28.48 -3.80 -21.04
CA PRO A 279 29.41 -2.66 -21.19
C PRO A 279 28.72 -1.26 -21.18
N SER A 280 29.50 -0.18 -21.07
CA SER A 280 29.06 1.22 -21.28
C SER A 280 28.99 1.60 -22.76
N PRO A 281 27.93 2.26 -23.25
CA PRO A 281 27.95 3.03 -24.48
C PRO A 281 28.10 4.55 -24.24
N SER A 282 28.99 5.13 -25.07
CA SER A 282 29.16 6.53 -25.51
C SER A 282 28.19 7.61 -24.99
N THR A 283 28.78 8.67 -24.41
CA THR A 283 28.15 9.94 -24.03
C THR A 283 27.87 10.82 -25.25
N GLY A 284 26.74 10.60 -25.90
CA GLY A 284 26.09 11.62 -26.73
C GLY A 284 25.18 12.53 -25.89
N PRO A 285 24.79 13.73 -26.37
CA PRO A 285 23.95 14.68 -25.61
C PRO A 285 22.55 14.15 -25.21
N GLY A 286 22.11 13.02 -25.77
CA GLY A 286 20.83 12.37 -25.45
C GLY A 286 20.93 10.83 -25.47
N GLY A 287 21.84 10.25 -24.70
CA GLY A 287 21.96 8.79 -24.57
C GLY A 287 20.98 8.21 -23.53
N CYS A 288 20.45 7.02 -23.78
CA CYS A 288 19.85 6.20 -22.73
C CYS A 288 20.30 4.74 -22.83
N SER A 289 20.27 4.04 -21.70
CA SER A 289 20.45 2.61 -21.63
C SER A 289 19.25 1.95 -20.96
N ALA A 290 19.03 0.67 -21.27
CA ALA A 290 18.01 -0.16 -20.65
C ALA A 290 18.66 -1.43 -20.09
N THR A 291 18.20 -1.90 -18.93
CA THR A 291 18.60 -3.18 -18.36
C THR A 291 17.35 -4.01 -18.11
N TYR A 292 17.36 -5.25 -18.57
CA TYR A 292 16.24 -6.18 -18.43
C TYR A 292 16.55 -7.20 -17.35
N VAL A 293 15.60 -7.45 -16.46
CA VAL A 293 15.67 -8.54 -15.50
C VAL A 293 14.35 -9.32 -15.46
N VAL A 294 14.42 -10.65 -15.37
CA VAL A 294 13.26 -11.45 -14.99
C VAL A 294 13.21 -11.44 -13.46
N THR A 295 12.27 -10.69 -12.90
CA THR A 295 12.15 -10.54 -11.44
C THR A 295 11.42 -11.72 -10.81
N ASN A 296 10.56 -12.40 -11.57
CA ASN A 296 9.84 -13.58 -11.14
C ASN A 296 9.46 -14.48 -12.33
N GLN A 297 9.38 -15.79 -12.15
CA GLN A 297 8.95 -16.74 -13.18
C GLN A 297 8.17 -17.91 -12.58
N TRP A 298 7.10 -18.34 -13.25
CA TRP A 298 6.23 -19.46 -12.87
C TRP A 298 5.87 -20.33 -14.08
N GLY A 299 5.11 -21.41 -13.86
CA GLY A 299 4.65 -22.28 -14.95
C GLY A 299 3.83 -21.52 -15.98
N GLY A 300 4.40 -21.32 -17.18
CA GLY A 300 3.73 -20.64 -18.30
C GLY A 300 3.79 -19.12 -18.28
N GLY A 301 4.37 -18.47 -17.27
CA GLY A 301 4.49 -17.00 -17.22
C GLY A 301 5.67 -16.48 -16.42
N PHE A 302 5.98 -15.20 -16.59
CA PHE A 302 7.06 -14.50 -15.88
C PHE A 302 6.78 -13.00 -15.80
N GLN A 303 7.48 -12.34 -14.89
CA GLN A 303 7.53 -10.90 -14.74
C GLN A 303 8.89 -10.38 -15.21
N GLY A 304 8.86 -9.44 -16.15
CA GLY A 304 10.04 -8.70 -16.59
C GLY A 304 10.02 -7.29 -16.02
N GLU A 305 11.18 -6.79 -15.62
CA GLU A 305 11.41 -5.39 -15.29
C GLU A 305 12.50 -4.83 -16.20
N ILE A 306 12.29 -3.61 -16.66
CA ILE A 306 13.26 -2.85 -17.44
C ILE A 306 13.57 -1.55 -16.70
N THR A 307 14.84 -1.36 -16.35
CA THR A 307 15.36 -0.10 -15.82
C THR A 307 15.90 0.73 -16.97
N VAL A 308 15.35 1.92 -17.16
CA VAL A 308 15.82 2.91 -18.14
C VAL A 308 16.66 3.94 -17.42
N LYS A 309 17.84 4.26 -17.96
CA LYS A 309 18.75 5.28 -17.44
C LYS A 309 19.06 6.32 -18.51
N ASN A 310 18.97 7.59 -18.15
CA ASN A 310 19.56 8.66 -18.96
C ASN A 310 21.09 8.65 -18.77
N THR A 311 21.83 8.30 -19.82
CA THR A 311 23.30 8.25 -19.84
C THR A 311 23.93 9.46 -20.52
N GLY A 312 23.10 10.35 -21.07
CA GLY A 312 23.54 11.64 -21.62
C GLY A 312 23.84 12.67 -20.53
N THR A 313 24.21 13.87 -20.97
CA THR A 313 24.56 15.01 -20.11
C THR A 313 23.43 16.04 -19.97
N ALA A 314 22.36 15.92 -20.75
CA ALA A 314 21.17 16.77 -20.71
C ALA A 314 19.94 15.97 -20.23
N PRO A 315 18.90 16.64 -19.67
CA PRO A 315 17.64 15.97 -19.40
C PRO A 315 17.01 15.47 -20.72
N ILE A 316 16.33 14.33 -20.65
CA ILE A 316 15.54 13.79 -21.75
C ILE A 316 14.06 13.97 -21.44
N SER A 317 13.22 14.10 -22.47
CA SER A 317 11.76 14.29 -22.35
C SER A 317 10.98 12.97 -22.50
N GLY A 318 11.63 11.93 -23.02
CA GLY A 318 11.04 10.61 -23.20
C GLY A 318 12.06 9.54 -23.51
N TRP A 319 11.62 8.29 -23.51
CA TRP A 319 12.45 7.14 -23.84
C TRP A 319 11.61 6.07 -24.54
N THR A 320 12.27 5.33 -25.43
CA THR A 320 11.73 4.15 -26.09
C THR A 320 12.72 3.00 -25.93
N VAL A 321 12.25 1.88 -25.39
CA VAL A 321 13.03 0.65 -25.24
C VAL A 321 12.52 -0.39 -26.24
N THR A 322 13.42 -1.12 -26.89
CA THR A 322 13.07 -2.23 -27.78
C THR A 322 13.85 -3.48 -27.41
N TRP A 323 13.22 -4.65 -27.53
CA TRP A 323 13.89 -5.94 -27.38
C TRP A 323 13.19 -7.03 -28.20
N ILE A 324 13.85 -8.18 -28.34
CA ILE A 324 13.35 -9.33 -29.10
C ILE A 324 13.24 -10.54 -28.17
N PHE A 325 12.05 -11.13 -28.09
CA PHE A 325 11.82 -12.39 -27.39
C PHE A 325 12.22 -13.60 -28.24
N ALA A 326 13.20 -14.37 -27.76
CA ALA A 326 13.79 -15.47 -28.52
C ALA A 326 12.95 -16.76 -28.52
N ASN A 327 12.03 -16.91 -27.57
CA ASN A 327 11.34 -18.18 -27.30
C ASN A 327 9.81 -18.06 -27.33
N GLY A 328 9.30 -17.12 -28.14
CA GLY A 328 7.86 -16.95 -28.35
C GLY A 328 7.13 -16.38 -27.14
N GLN A 329 7.82 -15.73 -26.22
CA GLN A 329 7.19 -15.07 -25.08
C GLN A 329 6.16 -14.01 -25.54
N GLN A 330 5.05 -13.86 -24.81
CA GLN A 330 3.98 -12.92 -25.14
C GLN A 330 3.64 -12.04 -23.96
N VAL A 331 3.73 -10.72 -24.12
CA VAL A 331 3.33 -9.75 -23.11
C VAL A 331 1.81 -9.77 -22.96
N SER A 332 1.36 -9.87 -21.71
CA SER A 332 -0.05 -9.89 -21.33
C SER A 332 -0.49 -8.62 -20.61
N GLN A 333 0.41 -7.99 -19.88
CA GLN A 333 0.16 -6.75 -19.13
C GLN A 333 1.46 -5.97 -18.98
N ALA A 334 1.38 -4.64 -18.92
CA ALA A 334 2.50 -3.77 -18.59
C ALA A 334 2.07 -2.64 -17.65
N TRP A 335 3.03 -2.07 -16.93
CA TRP A 335 2.86 -0.88 -16.10
C TRP A 335 4.09 0.02 -16.22
N ASN A 336 3.91 1.31 -15.89
CA ASN A 336 4.92 2.36 -16.00
C ASN A 336 5.53 2.47 -17.42
N GLY A 337 4.81 2.00 -18.43
CA GLY A 337 5.20 2.05 -19.83
C GLY A 337 4.10 1.52 -20.72
N THR A 338 4.00 2.05 -21.93
CA THR A 338 3.09 1.54 -22.95
C THR A 338 3.86 0.55 -23.81
N LEU A 339 3.51 -0.74 -23.73
CA LEU A 339 4.13 -1.80 -24.51
C LEU A 339 3.28 -2.20 -25.70
N THR A 340 3.94 -2.39 -26.84
CA THR A 340 3.37 -3.02 -28.03
C THR A 340 4.26 -4.15 -28.48
N GLN A 341 3.68 -5.30 -28.81
CA GLN A 341 4.40 -6.46 -29.31
C GLN A 341 3.89 -6.85 -30.71
N SER A 342 4.83 -7.11 -31.63
CA SER A 342 4.55 -7.68 -32.94
C SER A 342 5.50 -8.84 -33.20
N GLY A 343 4.95 -10.06 -33.18
CA GLY A 343 5.75 -11.29 -33.18
C GLY A 343 6.71 -11.31 -31.99
N ALA A 344 8.01 -11.46 -32.27
CA ALA A 344 9.05 -11.44 -31.24
C ALA A 344 9.48 -10.03 -30.80
N ASN A 345 9.14 -8.98 -31.56
CA ASN A 345 9.61 -7.63 -31.30
C ASN A 345 8.71 -6.91 -30.30
N VAL A 346 9.28 -6.40 -29.21
CA VAL A 346 8.56 -5.60 -28.22
C VAL A 346 9.13 -4.18 -28.21
N THR A 347 8.23 -3.20 -28.17
CA THR A 347 8.55 -1.79 -27.98
C THR A 347 7.83 -1.27 -26.75
N ALA A 348 8.58 -0.66 -25.83
CA ALA A 348 8.05 0.02 -24.65
C ALA A 348 8.34 1.51 -24.76
N LYS A 349 7.33 2.36 -24.51
CA LYS A 349 7.48 3.81 -24.41
C LYS A 349 7.12 4.29 -23.02
N ASN A 350 7.72 5.41 -22.61
CA ASN A 350 7.34 6.08 -21.38
C ASN A 350 5.85 6.46 -21.39
N VAL A 351 5.26 6.50 -20.19
CA VAL A 351 3.97 7.15 -19.95
C VAL A 351 4.21 8.63 -19.62
N SER A 352 3.14 9.42 -19.49
CA SER A 352 3.22 10.89 -19.40
C SER A 352 4.07 11.40 -18.23
N TRP A 353 4.21 10.63 -17.15
CA TRP A 353 4.86 11.08 -15.92
C TRP A 353 6.30 10.55 -15.73
N ASN A 354 6.76 9.56 -16.50
CA ASN A 354 8.12 9.00 -16.37
C ASN A 354 9.00 9.15 -17.60
N GLY A 355 8.59 9.96 -18.57
CA GLY A 355 9.43 10.28 -19.73
C GLY A 355 10.59 11.20 -19.40
N SER A 356 10.35 12.18 -18.53
CA SER A 356 11.37 13.18 -18.19
C SER A 356 12.38 12.63 -17.20
N LEU A 357 13.64 12.52 -17.62
CA LEU A 357 14.75 12.06 -16.77
C LEU A 357 15.92 13.03 -16.87
N ALA A 358 16.34 13.59 -15.73
CA ALA A 358 17.59 14.33 -15.63
C ALA A 358 18.80 13.44 -16.00
N ALA A 359 19.93 14.05 -16.34
CA ALA A 359 21.17 13.32 -16.61
C ALA A 359 21.51 12.38 -15.43
N GLY A 360 21.75 11.10 -15.73
CA GLY A 360 22.04 10.07 -14.73
C GLY A 360 20.82 9.48 -14.00
N ALA A 361 19.63 10.07 -14.14
CA ALA A 361 18.42 9.57 -13.51
C ALA A 361 17.92 8.27 -14.14
N THR A 362 17.12 7.52 -13.38
CA THR A 362 16.54 6.25 -13.81
C THR A 362 15.04 6.20 -13.60
N THR A 363 14.36 5.37 -14.37
CA THR A 363 12.99 4.93 -14.11
C THR A 363 12.85 3.45 -14.43
N THR A 364 11.77 2.83 -13.96
CA THR A 364 11.50 1.42 -14.21
C THR A 364 10.13 1.24 -14.83
N LEU A 365 10.06 0.29 -15.74
CA LEU A 365 8.81 -0.26 -16.26
C LEU A 365 8.79 -1.76 -16.02
N GLY A 366 7.61 -2.33 -15.88
CA GLY A 366 7.44 -3.76 -15.71
C GLY A 366 6.33 -4.32 -16.56
N PHE A 367 6.35 -5.63 -16.75
CA PHE A 367 5.35 -6.35 -17.51
C PHE A 367 5.23 -7.81 -17.08
N LEU A 368 4.08 -8.41 -17.36
CA LEU A 368 3.88 -9.86 -17.29
C LEU A 368 3.87 -10.42 -18.69
N ALA A 369 4.52 -11.56 -18.90
CA ALA A 369 4.51 -12.25 -20.17
C ALA A 369 4.43 -13.77 -19.98
N SER A 370 3.82 -14.46 -20.95
CA SER A 370 3.83 -15.91 -21.00
C SER A 370 5.15 -16.44 -21.59
N TRP A 371 5.53 -17.66 -21.24
CA TRP A 371 6.62 -18.39 -21.90
C TRP A 371 6.24 -19.87 -22.05
N ASN A 372 6.85 -20.56 -23.03
CA ASN A 372 6.69 -21.99 -23.20
C ASN A 372 8.06 -22.62 -23.52
N GLY A 373 8.48 -23.61 -22.72
CA GLY A 373 9.76 -24.30 -22.88
C GLY A 373 10.97 -23.53 -22.34
N ALA A 374 11.38 -22.44 -23.00
CA ALA A 374 12.52 -21.63 -22.57
C ALA A 374 12.14 -20.16 -22.37
N ASN A 375 12.83 -19.48 -21.46
CA ASN A 375 12.66 -18.05 -21.22
C ASN A 375 14.02 -17.34 -21.20
N SER A 376 14.66 -17.22 -22.36
CA SER A 376 15.95 -16.53 -22.47
C SER A 376 15.79 -15.02 -22.26
N VAL A 377 16.66 -14.44 -21.43
CA VAL A 377 16.71 -13.00 -21.15
C VAL A 377 17.19 -12.24 -22.39
N PRO A 378 16.44 -11.26 -22.91
CA PRO A 378 16.83 -10.50 -24.08
C PRO A 378 17.79 -9.34 -23.73
N SER A 379 18.47 -8.80 -24.75
CA SER A 379 19.24 -7.56 -24.62
C SER A 379 18.42 -6.37 -25.12
N PRO A 380 17.96 -5.46 -24.24
CA PRO A 380 17.18 -4.30 -24.67
C PRO A 380 18.07 -3.18 -25.25
N GLY A 381 17.57 -2.51 -26.29
CA GLY A 381 18.08 -1.23 -26.77
C GLY A 381 17.24 -0.07 -26.23
N CYS A 382 17.83 1.11 -26.09
CA CYS A 382 17.13 2.32 -25.63
C CYS A 382 17.43 3.50 -26.55
N VAL A 383 16.40 4.29 -26.90
CA VAL A 383 16.52 5.56 -27.63
C VAL A 383 15.84 6.65 -26.80
N ALA A 384 16.58 7.73 -26.51
CA ALA A 384 16.05 8.87 -25.78
C ALA A 384 15.41 9.90 -26.73
N THR A 385 14.41 10.62 -26.21
CA THR A 385 13.88 11.84 -26.84
C THR A 385 14.50 13.03 -26.09
N PRO A 386 15.29 13.90 -26.77
CA PRO A 386 15.94 15.05 -26.14
C PRO A 386 14.98 16.01 -25.44
#